data_AF-A0A135RVN6-F1
#
_entry.id   AF-A0A135RVN6-F1
#
_cell.length_a   1.000
_cell.length_b   1.000
_cell.length_c   1.000
_cell.angle_alpha   90.00
_cell.angle_beta   90.00
_cell.angle_gamma   90.00
#
_symmetry.space_group_name_H-M   'P 1'
#
loop_
_entity.id
_entity.type
_entity.pdbx_description
1 polymer ?
#
loop_
_entity_poly.entity_id
_entity_poly.type
_entity_poly.pdbx_seq_one_letter_code
_entity_poly.pdbx_strand_id
1 'polypeptide(L)'
;MPLLTSSDTAHLMRETIFPREAYGFLLFTGILSVCLLYMLYWKALPKPIPGIPYNPKALGRILGDLPDLASEVLKTGDLATWLQRQADQHDSPVCQIFLRPMSPPVVILSDFREMQDLCMRRKEFDRGRIIKNIFKGPTPNHQITLELGDEWKAHRRLLQDLMSPPFLQNVAAPAIYSNVTNLIDLWQYKTRIADGRPFDVSGDIFYAALDAVTAFSFGGDFPHNATKPVADLIRGLNSTQLNELRTSGTIDDPIEFPSVECDEVLSTILDVTIAIERLHGSPWPVFKWKIIEKFPPVSRTMRLKNKFIVGELNKATSRQLANSDNDTWMRSAVDLMVQRERKIAQDDGRVPDFLSPTMRDELFGILTGGHDTTSTTVLWGLKLLADHPTIQSKLRTCIKSGYKEASREARTPSVEEIMQIKVPYLDATMEEILRCAGTAPLVEREALCDTILLGNPIPKGTQIFFLTQGASLRKPAYDIDEMRRNETCRIAVKNKGRVSEWDPADIADFKPERWLTSGSPPDKEQTTTKEEVGVTLTDNGSHLEFDSTAGPQIAFGQGRRSCFGRRLAYVELRILVSLIVWNFEILKCPEAISGYEGKDVVTHKPIKNYVRLRNVER
;
A
#
# COMPACT_ATOMS: atom_id res chain seq x y z
N MET A 1 -13.12 9.92 94.66
CA MET A 1 -12.85 10.41 93.28
C MET A 1 -12.01 11.67 93.38
N PRO A 2 -10.68 11.63 93.14
CA PRO A 2 -9.95 12.82 92.79
C PRO A 2 -10.03 13.05 91.27
N LEU A 3 -10.33 14.29 90.91
CA LEU A 3 -10.48 14.79 89.56
C LEU A 3 -9.13 14.79 88.83
N LEU A 4 -9.08 14.09 87.69
CA LEU A 4 -8.04 14.29 86.68
C LEU A 4 -8.11 15.73 86.19
N THR A 5 -7.03 16.49 86.37
CA THR A 5 -6.91 17.86 85.85
C THR A 5 -6.73 17.85 84.34
N SER A 6 -7.35 18.80 83.62
CA SER A 6 -7.34 18.89 82.14
C SER A 6 -5.93 19.01 81.51
N SER A 7 -4.93 19.33 82.33
CA SER A 7 -3.50 19.35 82.00
C SER A 7 -2.95 17.97 81.62
N ASP A 8 -3.33 16.90 82.32
CA ASP A 8 -2.73 15.58 82.12
C ASP A 8 -3.30 14.85 80.89
N THR A 9 -4.55 15.11 80.55
CA THR A 9 -5.17 14.66 79.29
C THR A 9 -4.58 15.35 78.06
N ALA A 10 -4.18 16.62 78.18
CA ALA A 10 -3.56 17.36 77.09
C ALA A 10 -2.11 16.92 76.83
N HIS A 11 -1.37 16.50 77.87
CA HIS A 11 -0.01 15.98 77.73
C HIS A 11 0.02 14.56 77.15
N LEU A 12 -0.91 13.68 77.55
CA LEU A 12 -1.03 12.34 76.96
C LEU A 12 -1.57 12.37 75.52
N MET A 13 -2.49 13.27 75.17
CA MET A 13 -2.96 13.42 73.77
C MET A 13 -1.90 14.02 72.84
N ARG A 14 -0.94 14.80 73.35
CA ARG A 14 0.16 15.35 72.51
C ARG A 14 1.18 14.30 72.10
N GLU A 15 1.41 13.27 72.92
CA GLU A 15 2.36 12.19 72.61
C GLU A 15 1.74 11.01 71.87
N THR A 16 0.41 10.85 71.92
CA THR A 16 -0.28 9.69 71.30
C THR A 16 -0.86 9.95 69.91
N ILE A 17 -0.85 11.19 69.40
CA ILE A 17 -1.56 11.47 68.13
C ILE A 17 -0.67 11.31 66.89
N PHE A 18 0.64 11.57 66.91
CA PHE A 18 1.56 11.13 65.84
C PHE A 18 3.01 11.12 66.38
N PRO A 19 3.68 9.95 66.56
CA PRO A 19 5.06 9.93 67.03
C PRO A 19 5.95 10.69 66.04
N ARG A 20 6.96 11.44 66.52
CA ARG A 20 7.93 12.17 65.66
C ARG A 20 8.54 11.28 64.57
N GLU A 21 8.64 9.97 64.82
CA GLU A 21 9.07 8.95 63.85
C GLU A 21 8.11 8.81 62.66
N ALA A 22 6.80 8.99 62.84
CA ALA A 22 5.81 8.96 61.77
C ALA A 22 5.95 10.16 60.82
N TYR A 23 6.33 11.35 61.31
CA TYR A 23 6.63 12.51 60.47
C TYR A 23 7.90 12.29 59.65
N GLY A 24 8.94 11.69 60.24
CA GLY A 24 10.16 11.29 59.51
C GLY A 24 9.86 10.28 58.40
N PHE A 25 9.01 9.29 58.69
CA PHE A 25 8.59 8.27 57.73
C PHE A 25 7.71 8.84 56.60
N LEU A 26 6.74 9.71 56.91
CA LEU A 26 5.90 10.39 55.91
C LEU A 26 6.70 11.34 55.03
N LEU A 27 7.66 12.08 55.61
CA LEU A 27 8.56 12.95 54.85
C LEU A 27 9.49 12.12 53.95
N PHE A 28 10.06 11.03 54.46
CA PHE A 28 10.92 10.13 53.68
C PHE A 28 10.16 9.45 52.53
N THR A 29 8.96 8.92 52.78
CA THR A 29 8.11 8.31 51.75
C THR A 29 7.62 9.34 50.73
N GLY A 30 7.33 10.58 51.16
CA GLY A 30 7.03 11.71 50.28
C GLY A 30 8.21 12.07 49.36
N ILE A 31 9.42 12.22 49.91
CA ILE A 31 10.65 12.49 49.14
C ILE A 31 10.92 11.35 48.16
N LEU A 32 10.83 10.08 48.60
CA LEU A 32 11.04 8.91 47.74
C LEU A 32 10.03 8.88 46.58
N SER A 33 8.77 9.22 46.85
CA SER A 33 7.71 9.30 45.83
C SER A 33 7.99 10.40 44.81
N VAL A 34 8.43 11.58 45.26
CA VAL A 34 8.82 12.68 44.37
C VAL A 34 10.05 12.30 43.54
N CYS A 35 11.08 11.70 44.15
CA CYS A 35 12.25 11.21 43.42
C CYS A 35 11.86 10.14 42.39
N LEU A 36 10.95 9.22 42.73
CA LEU A 36 10.45 8.22 41.81
C LEU A 36 9.69 8.86 40.64
N LEU A 37 8.77 9.78 40.92
CA LEU A 37 8.03 10.51 39.89
C LEU A 37 8.95 11.34 38.99
N TYR A 38 9.97 11.99 39.55
CA TYR A 38 10.98 12.74 38.80
C TYR A 38 11.84 11.81 37.93
N MET A 39 12.26 10.64 38.46
CA MET A 39 12.97 9.63 37.67
C MET A 39 12.10 9.07 36.54
N LEU A 40 10.81 8.81 36.80
CA LEU A 40 9.87 8.36 35.79
C LEU A 40 9.64 9.42 34.72
N TYR A 41 9.47 10.68 35.12
CA TYR A 41 9.37 11.83 34.22
C TYR A 41 10.61 11.94 33.33
N TRP A 42 11.82 11.91 33.91
CA TRP A 42 13.06 12.01 33.17
C TRP A 42 13.31 10.81 32.24
N LYS A 43 12.91 9.59 32.65
CA LYS A 43 12.93 8.42 31.78
C LYS A 43 11.89 8.47 30.65
N ALA A 44 10.78 9.17 30.86
CA ALA A 44 9.71 9.31 29.89
C ALA A 44 10.00 10.40 28.83
N LEU A 45 10.91 11.35 29.12
CA LEU A 45 11.32 12.36 28.17
C LEU A 45 12.07 11.74 26.96
N PRO A 46 11.86 12.30 25.75
CA PRO A 46 12.59 11.93 24.54
C PRO A 46 14.12 11.94 24.70
N LYS A 47 14.77 10.92 24.14
CA LYS A 47 16.23 10.81 24.09
C LYS A 47 16.69 10.78 22.63
N PRO A 48 17.23 11.89 22.10
CA PRO A 48 17.65 11.95 20.70
C PRO A 48 18.87 11.07 20.47
N ILE A 49 18.91 10.45 19.30
CA ILE A 49 20.13 9.83 18.76
C ILE A 49 21.10 10.96 18.35
N PRO A 50 22.35 10.99 18.85
CA PRO A 50 23.32 12.01 18.49
C PRO A 50 23.58 12.06 16.97
N GLY A 51 23.71 13.26 16.41
CA GLY A 51 24.04 13.48 15.00
C GLY A 51 22.84 13.47 14.04
N ILE A 52 21.64 13.09 14.50
CA ILE A 52 20.42 13.09 13.69
C ILE A 52 19.55 14.31 14.05
N PRO A 53 19.19 15.19 13.10
CA PRO A 53 18.30 16.32 13.33
C PRO A 53 16.91 15.93 13.87
N TYR A 54 16.33 16.79 14.70
CA TYR A 54 14.99 16.63 15.26
C TYR A 54 14.37 17.99 15.63
N ASN A 55 13.06 18.00 15.88
CA ASN A 55 12.34 19.17 16.38
C ASN A 55 12.70 19.47 17.85
N PRO A 56 13.36 20.60 18.17
CA PRO A 56 13.78 20.90 19.54
C PRO A 56 12.62 21.02 20.55
N LYS A 57 11.42 21.37 20.07
CA LYS A 57 10.22 21.49 20.92
C LYS A 57 9.78 20.14 21.50
N ALA A 58 10.17 19.02 20.89
CA ALA A 58 9.79 17.69 21.32
C ALA A 58 10.48 17.27 22.64
N LEU A 59 11.71 17.71 22.91
CA LEU A 59 12.49 17.26 24.07
C LEU A 59 11.86 17.61 25.43
N GLY A 60 11.09 18.69 25.49
CA GLY A 60 10.38 19.10 26.71
C GLY A 60 9.04 18.40 26.94
N ARG A 61 8.61 17.52 26.01
CA ARG A 61 7.28 16.92 26.00
C ARG A 61 7.38 15.40 26.18
N ILE A 62 6.67 14.85 27.16
CA ILE A 62 6.60 13.39 27.37
C ILE A 62 6.12 12.66 26.11
N LEU A 63 5.18 13.27 25.37
CA LEU A 63 4.64 12.73 24.13
C LEU A 63 5.44 13.11 22.87
N GLY A 64 6.56 13.83 23.02
CA GLY A 64 7.41 14.23 21.89
C GLY A 64 6.66 15.03 20.83
N ASP A 65 6.72 14.54 19.58
CA ASP A 65 6.09 15.13 18.39
C ASP A 65 4.62 14.72 18.22
N LEU A 66 4.12 13.77 19.03
CA LEU A 66 2.76 13.24 18.89
C LEU A 66 1.65 14.31 18.94
N PRO A 67 1.71 15.37 19.79
CA PRO A 67 0.70 16.42 19.78
C PRO A 67 0.68 17.23 18.48
N ASP A 68 1.87 17.54 17.93
CA ASP A 68 1.99 18.31 16.69
C ASP A 68 1.48 17.45 15.52
N LEU A 69 1.90 16.18 15.47
CA LEU A 69 1.37 15.17 14.55
C LEU A 69 -0.15 15.06 14.63
N ALA A 70 -0.70 14.87 15.83
CA ALA A 70 -2.14 14.70 16.02
C ALA A 70 -2.91 15.97 15.63
N SER A 71 -2.41 17.16 15.96
CA SER A 71 -3.09 18.42 15.66
C SER A 71 -3.28 18.67 14.15
N GLU A 72 -2.41 18.07 13.34
CA GLU A 72 -2.42 18.21 11.89
C GLU A 72 -3.04 17.00 11.20
N VAL A 73 -2.56 15.79 11.50
CA VAL A 73 -3.03 14.55 10.85
C VAL A 73 -4.46 14.21 11.25
N LEU A 74 -4.96 14.61 12.43
CA LEU A 74 -6.39 14.47 12.73
C LEU A 74 -7.27 15.39 11.86
N LYS A 75 -6.72 16.48 11.32
CA LYS A 75 -7.44 17.41 10.44
C LYS A 75 -7.33 17.00 8.97
N THR A 76 -6.13 16.64 8.52
CA THR A 76 -5.84 16.35 7.11
C THR A 76 -5.98 14.89 6.76
N GLY A 77 -5.74 13.99 7.73
CA GLY A 77 -5.57 12.56 7.47
C GLY A 77 -4.27 12.20 6.76
N ASP A 78 -3.35 13.14 6.54
CA ASP A 78 -2.15 12.99 5.69
C ASP A 78 -0.87 12.93 6.53
N LEU A 79 -0.51 11.72 6.96
CA LEU A 79 0.71 11.39 7.67
C LEU A 79 1.95 11.47 6.76
N ALA A 80 1.84 11.01 5.51
CA ALA A 80 2.95 10.95 4.56
C ALA A 80 3.51 12.34 4.28
N THR A 81 2.64 13.33 4.03
CA THR A 81 3.05 14.72 3.82
C THR A 81 3.59 15.35 5.10
N TRP A 82 3.07 14.97 6.28
CA TRP A 82 3.62 15.42 7.56
C TRP A 82 5.06 14.91 7.77
N LEU A 83 5.30 13.62 7.49
CA LEU A 83 6.62 12.99 7.60
C LEU A 83 7.63 13.59 6.61
N GLN A 84 7.21 13.82 5.36
CA GLN A 84 8.03 14.50 4.35
C GLN A 84 8.48 15.88 4.81
N ARG A 85 7.56 16.67 5.40
CA ARG A 85 7.91 17.99 5.94
C ARG A 85 8.93 17.95 7.07
N GLN A 86 8.98 16.89 7.87
CA GLN A 86 10.03 16.76 8.89
C GLN A 86 11.41 16.61 8.26
N ALA A 87 11.53 15.89 7.13
CA ALA A 87 12.79 15.81 6.40
C ALA A 87 13.13 17.15 5.72
N ASP A 88 12.14 17.79 5.08
CA ASP A 88 12.32 19.08 4.41
C ASP A 88 12.76 20.20 5.38
N GLN A 89 12.16 20.29 6.58
CA GLN A 89 12.47 21.32 7.58
C GLN A 89 13.90 21.28 8.08
N HIS A 90 14.52 20.10 8.08
CA HIS A 90 15.88 19.91 8.54
C HIS A 90 16.92 19.94 7.43
N ASP A 91 16.47 20.04 6.17
CA ASP A 91 17.31 19.92 4.97
C ASP A 91 18.31 18.75 5.08
N SER A 92 17.78 17.58 5.45
CA SER A 92 18.60 16.42 5.80
C SER A 92 18.02 15.12 5.25
N PRO A 93 18.86 14.20 4.73
CA PRO A 93 18.42 12.89 4.27
C PRO A 93 17.99 11.96 5.41
N VAL A 94 18.29 12.35 6.66
CA VAL A 94 17.91 11.62 7.86
C VAL A 94 17.47 12.61 8.94
N CYS A 95 16.31 12.37 9.55
CA CYS A 95 15.87 13.08 10.74
C CYS A 95 15.20 12.12 11.71
N GLN A 96 14.85 12.56 12.91
CA GLN A 96 14.20 11.72 13.91
C GLN A 96 13.02 12.42 14.58
N ILE A 97 12.02 11.62 14.92
CA ILE A 97 10.78 12.03 15.57
C ILE A 97 10.48 11.15 16.78
N PHE A 98 9.73 11.69 17.73
CA PHE A 98 9.42 11.05 19.00
C PHE A 98 7.93 10.78 19.12
N LEU A 99 7.52 9.54 18.84
CA LEU A 99 6.10 9.16 18.77
C LEU A 99 5.58 8.40 20.01
N ARG A 100 6.46 7.91 20.87
CA ARG A 100 6.09 7.10 22.05
C ARG A 100 6.99 7.41 23.25
N PRO A 101 6.42 7.61 24.45
CA PRO A 101 7.20 7.71 25.68
C PRO A 101 8.03 6.45 25.92
N MET A 102 9.18 6.61 26.58
CA MET A 102 10.07 5.51 26.98
C MET A 102 10.46 4.55 25.84
N SER A 103 10.40 5.01 24.58
CA SER A 103 10.74 4.24 23.39
C SER A 103 11.87 4.94 22.63
N PRO A 104 12.67 4.20 21.84
CA PRO A 104 13.60 4.83 20.91
C PRO A 104 12.86 5.79 19.95
N PRO A 105 13.52 6.84 19.46
CA PRO A 105 12.97 7.66 18.39
C PRO A 105 12.72 6.83 17.14
N VAL A 106 11.86 7.35 16.26
CA VAL A 106 11.73 6.85 14.89
C VAL A 106 12.62 7.71 14.01
N VAL A 107 13.46 7.08 13.20
CA VAL A 107 14.31 7.74 12.23
C VAL A 107 13.61 7.77 10.88
N ILE A 108 13.50 8.93 10.25
CA ILE A 108 13.01 9.10 8.90
C ILE A 108 14.22 9.10 7.97
N LEU A 109 14.17 8.30 6.91
CA LEU A 109 15.18 8.22 5.85
C LEU A 109 14.52 8.60 4.52
N SER A 110 15.07 9.60 3.85
CA SER A 110 14.52 10.19 2.62
C SER A 110 15.45 10.08 1.40
N ASP A 111 16.55 9.32 1.52
CA ASP A 111 17.48 9.06 0.41
C ASP A 111 17.25 7.68 -0.23
N PHE A 112 16.93 7.67 -1.53
CA PHE A 112 16.56 6.42 -2.21
C PHE A 112 17.68 5.37 -2.25
N ARG A 113 18.93 5.78 -2.44
CA ARG A 113 20.07 4.86 -2.55
C ARG A 113 20.28 4.11 -1.25
N GLU A 114 20.22 4.82 -0.12
CA GLU A 114 20.35 4.24 1.22
C GLU A 114 19.12 3.38 1.56
N MET A 115 17.90 3.83 1.23
CA MET A 115 16.67 3.03 1.39
C MET A 115 16.73 1.70 0.62
N GLN A 116 17.21 1.75 -0.63
CA GLN A 116 17.40 0.56 -1.46
C GLN A 116 18.44 -0.38 -0.83
N ASP A 117 19.57 0.16 -0.36
CA ASP A 117 20.62 -0.62 0.26
C ASP A 117 20.16 -1.33 1.54
N LEU A 118 19.43 -0.62 2.41
CA LEU A 118 18.82 -1.20 3.62
C LEU A 118 17.85 -2.33 3.28
N CYS A 119 17.09 -2.20 2.19
CA CYS A 119 16.15 -3.23 1.77
C CYS A 119 16.83 -4.47 1.17
N MET A 120 17.89 -4.28 0.39
CA MET A 120 18.46 -5.31 -0.46
C MET A 120 19.68 -6.01 0.15
N ARG A 121 20.54 -5.28 0.87
CA ARG A 121 21.90 -5.73 1.19
C ARG A 121 22.19 -5.82 2.69
N ARG A 122 21.53 -4.99 3.50
CA ARG A 122 21.80 -4.89 4.94
C ARG A 122 20.91 -5.84 5.74
N LYS A 123 21.51 -6.88 6.35
CA LYS A 123 20.80 -7.94 7.09
C LYS A 123 20.45 -7.54 8.53
N GLU A 124 21.09 -6.49 9.02
CA GLU A 124 20.85 -5.86 10.31
C GLU A 124 19.51 -5.11 10.38
N PHE A 125 18.75 -5.02 9.28
CA PHE A 125 17.41 -4.45 9.24
C PHE A 125 16.36 -5.48 8.80
N ASP A 126 15.21 -5.46 9.46
CA ASP A 126 14.07 -6.29 9.06
C ASP A 126 12.71 -5.63 9.37
N ARG A 127 11.60 -6.36 9.28
CA ARG A 127 10.22 -5.92 9.52
C ARG A 127 10.13 -5.03 10.76
N GLY A 128 9.63 -3.82 10.54
CA GLY A 128 9.34 -2.91 11.63
C GLY A 128 8.22 -3.37 12.54
N ARG A 129 8.34 -2.98 13.80
CA ARG A 129 7.45 -3.38 14.90
C ARG A 129 6.07 -2.74 14.80
N ILE A 130 5.92 -1.58 14.16
CA ILE A 130 4.64 -0.88 14.08
C ILE A 130 3.69 -1.65 13.15
N ILE A 131 4.10 -1.91 11.91
CA ILE A 131 3.32 -2.73 10.97
C ILE A 131 3.05 -4.12 11.57
N LYS A 132 4.07 -4.78 12.13
CA LYS A 132 3.91 -6.09 12.79
C LYS A 132 2.78 -6.06 13.81
N ASN A 133 2.74 -5.05 14.69
CA ASN A 133 1.76 -4.96 15.76
C ASN A 133 0.35 -4.53 15.30
N ILE A 134 0.23 -3.82 14.17
CA ILE A 134 -1.07 -3.48 13.55
C ILE A 134 -1.74 -4.76 13.03
N PHE A 135 -1.01 -5.62 12.33
CA PHE A 135 -1.56 -6.83 11.72
C PHE A 135 -1.64 -8.03 12.69
N LYS A 136 -0.87 -8.02 13.79
CA LYS A 136 -0.84 -9.12 14.77
C LYS A 136 -2.20 -9.48 15.38
N GLY A 137 -3.13 -8.53 15.44
CA GLY A 137 -4.48 -8.79 15.92
C GLY A 137 -5.38 -9.42 14.85
N PRO A 138 -5.68 -8.72 13.75
CA PRO A 138 -6.59 -9.18 12.69
C PRO A 138 -6.13 -10.44 11.94
N THR A 139 -4.83 -10.60 11.73
CA THR A 139 -4.22 -11.67 10.93
C THR A 139 -2.89 -12.13 11.56
N PRO A 140 -2.92 -12.76 12.75
CA PRO A 140 -1.73 -13.06 13.53
C PRO A 140 -0.72 -13.95 12.79
N ASN A 141 -1.19 -14.84 11.91
CA ASN A 141 -0.37 -15.82 11.19
C ASN A 141 -0.07 -15.38 9.76
N HIS A 142 -0.30 -14.12 9.39
CA HIS A 142 0.10 -13.64 8.06
C HIS A 142 1.59 -13.29 8.03
N GLN A 143 2.28 -13.55 6.92
CA GLN A 143 3.71 -13.29 6.74
C GLN A 143 4.15 -11.84 7.01
N ILE A 144 3.20 -10.90 6.99
CA ILE A 144 3.46 -9.49 7.33
C ILE A 144 3.83 -9.29 8.79
N THR A 145 3.39 -10.20 9.68
CA THR A 145 3.67 -10.17 11.13
C THR A 145 4.99 -10.87 11.49
N LEU A 146 5.59 -11.58 10.54
CA LEU A 146 6.78 -12.41 10.78
C LEU A 146 8.08 -11.66 10.53
N GLU A 147 9.11 -12.00 11.31
CA GLU A 147 10.52 -11.68 11.03
C GLU A 147 11.08 -12.65 9.98
N LEU A 148 12.20 -12.29 9.35
CA LEU A 148 12.87 -13.14 8.37
C LEU A 148 13.43 -14.36 9.11
N GLY A 149 13.00 -15.52 8.66
CA GLY A 149 13.36 -16.80 9.25
C GLY A 149 12.71 -17.92 8.47
N ASP A 150 12.83 -19.14 8.97
CA ASP A 150 12.31 -20.32 8.26
C ASP A 150 10.78 -20.34 8.20
N GLU A 151 10.10 -19.81 9.22
CA GLU A 151 8.65 -19.61 9.20
C GLU A 151 8.24 -18.67 8.05
N TRP A 152 8.83 -17.47 7.95
CA TRP A 152 8.52 -16.55 6.85
C TRP A 152 8.84 -17.15 5.46
N LYS A 153 9.92 -17.93 5.34
CA LYS A 153 10.23 -18.65 4.09
C LYS A 153 9.18 -19.71 3.77
N ALA A 154 8.64 -20.40 4.77
CA ALA A 154 7.57 -21.39 4.58
C ALA A 154 6.32 -20.73 4.00
N HIS A 155 5.94 -19.53 4.48
CA HIS A 155 4.81 -18.77 3.93
C HIS A 155 5.08 -18.37 2.46
N ARG A 156 6.29 -17.91 2.14
CA ARG A 156 6.68 -17.63 0.75
C ARG A 156 6.67 -18.88 -0.13
N ARG A 157 7.07 -20.05 0.40
CA ARG A 157 6.99 -21.35 -0.29
C ARG A 157 5.55 -21.83 -0.47
N LEU A 158 4.63 -21.47 0.42
CA LEU A 158 3.20 -21.77 0.26
C LEU A 158 2.58 -20.98 -0.89
N LEU A 159 3.00 -19.72 -1.06
CA LEU A 159 2.38 -18.81 -2.04
C LEU A 159 3.09 -18.74 -3.39
N GLN A 160 4.33 -19.23 -3.51
CA GLN A 160 5.20 -18.96 -4.66
C GLN A 160 4.56 -19.12 -6.05
N ASP A 161 3.66 -20.10 -6.21
CA ASP A 161 3.08 -20.45 -7.51
C ASP A 161 2.03 -19.41 -7.96
N LEU A 162 1.52 -18.59 -7.03
CA LEU A 162 0.62 -17.47 -7.29
C LEU A 162 1.29 -16.29 -8.02
N MET A 163 2.61 -16.26 -8.10
CA MET A 163 3.35 -15.24 -8.86
C MET A 163 4.09 -15.83 -10.05
N SER A 164 3.76 -17.07 -10.42
CA SER A 164 4.34 -17.75 -11.59
C SER A 164 3.74 -17.19 -12.88
N PRO A 165 4.50 -17.16 -14.01
CA PRO A 165 3.95 -16.76 -15.30
C PRO A 165 2.67 -17.52 -15.69
N PRO A 166 2.58 -18.86 -15.52
CA PRO A 166 1.35 -19.60 -15.83
C PRO A 166 0.13 -19.12 -15.06
N PHE A 167 0.24 -18.89 -13.75
CA PHE A 167 -0.90 -18.38 -12.97
C PHE A 167 -1.32 -16.97 -13.41
N LEU A 168 -0.33 -16.09 -13.61
CA LEU A 168 -0.58 -14.71 -14.01
C LEU A 168 -1.25 -14.63 -15.38
N GLN A 169 -0.83 -15.47 -16.34
CA GLN A 169 -1.34 -15.47 -17.71
C GLN A 169 -2.67 -16.21 -17.85
N ASN A 170 -2.83 -17.37 -17.21
CA ASN A 170 -3.96 -18.26 -17.46
C ASN A 170 -5.10 -18.13 -16.45
N VAL A 171 -4.86 -17.52 -15.28
CA VAL A 171 -5.88 -17.35 -14.24
C VAL A 171 -6.09 -15.88 -13.89
N ALA A 172 -5.04 -15.17 -13.49
CA ALA A 172 -5.19 -13.81 -13.03
C ALA A 172 -5.59 -12.86 -14.16
N ALA A 173 -4.83 -12.81 -15.26
CA ALA A 173 -5.09 -11.87 -16.35
C ALA A 173 -6.50 -12.01 -16.95
N PRO A 174 -7.04 -13.21 -17.26
CA PRO A 174 -8.40 -13.34 -17.78
C PRO A 174 -9.47 -12.90 -16.78
N ALA A 175 -9.31 -13.24 -15.49
CA ALA A 175 -10.23 -12.81 -14.44
C ALA A 175 -10.22 -11.28 -14.25
N ILE A 176 -9.03 -10.67 -14.27
CA ILE A 176 -8.88 -9.21 -14.22
C ILE A 176 -9.53 -8.59 -15.45
N TYR A 177 -9.21 -9.06 -16.65
CA TYR A 177 -9.74 -8.53 -17.91
C TYR A 177 -11.28 -8.57 -17.95
N SER A 178 -11.90 -9.67 -17.53
CA SER A 178 -13.36 -9.79 -17.48
C SER A 178 -13.99 -8.75 -16.53
N ASN A 179 -13.40 -8.54 -15.35
CA ASN A 179 -13.91 -7.57 -14.39
C ASN A 179 -13.66 -6.11 -14.80
N VAL A 180 -12.50 -5.82 -15.38
CA VAL A 180 -12.23 -4.50 -15.96
C VAL A 180 -13.18 -4.22 -17.13
N THR A 181 -13.56 -5.22 -17.92
CA THR A 181 -14.57 -5.04 -18.97
C THR A 181 -15.92 -4.61 -18.39
N ASN A 182 -16.36 -5.17 -17.25
CA ASN A 182 -17.58 -4.72 -16.57
C ASN A 182 -17.49 -3.26 -16.13
N LEU A 183 -16.32 -2.81 -15.68
CA LEU A 183 -16.05 -1.42 -15.35
C LEU A 183 -16.12 -0.52 -16.60
N ILE A 184 -15.51 -0.92 -17.71
CA ILE A 184 -15.58 -0.19 -18.98
C ILE A 184 -17.04 -0.04 -19.42
N ASP A 185 -17.83 -1.11 -19.34
CA ASP A 185 -19.26 -1.06 -19.67
C ASP A 185 -20.00 -0.06 -18.77
N LEU A 186 -19.83 -0.15 -17.45
CA LEU A 186 -20.41 0.80 -16.49
C LEU A 186 -20.07 2.25 -16.85
N TRP A 187 -18.79 2.51 -17.15
CA TRP A 187 -18.33 3.84 -17.52
C TRP A 187 -18.84 4.32 -18.87
N GLN A 188 -19.07 3.43 -19.84
CA GLN A 188 -19.73 3.81 -21.09
C GLN A 188 -21.15 4.33 -20.84
N TYR A 189 -21.92 3.68 -19.95
CA TYR A 189 -23.25 4.17 -19.57
C TYR A 189 -23.17 5.49 -18.81
N LYS A 190 -22.32 5.58 -17.76
CA LYS A 190 -22.14 6.82 -16.99
C LYS A 190 -21.70 7.98 -17.88
N THR A 191 -20.76 7.74 -18.81
CA THR A 191 -20.28 8.76 -19.75
C THR A 191 -21.39 9.30 -20.66
N ARG A 192 -22.26 8.42 -21.19
CA ARG A 192 -23.41 8.83 -22.03
C ARG A 192 -24.46 9.64 -21.25
N ILE A 193 -24.64 9.34 -19.97
CA ILE A 193 -25.56 10.08 -19.11
C ILE A 193 -24.93 11.42 -18.74
N ALA A 194 -23.64 11.41 -18.44
CA ALA A 194 -22.92 12.57 -17.94
C ALA A 194 -22.63 13.63 -19.00
N ASP A 195 -22.49 13.23 -20.26
CA ASP A 195 -22.33 14.15 -21.40
C ASP A 195 -21.22 15.19 -21.16
N GLY A 196 -20.05 14.69 -20.74
CA GLY A 196 -18.88 15.53 -20.44
C GLY A 196 -18.88 16.18 -19.05
N ARG A 197 -19.89 15.96 -18.20
CA ARG A 197 -19.87 16.34 -16.78
C ARG A 197 -18.97 15.42 -15.94
N PRO A 198 -18.36 15.93 -14.85
CA PRO A 198 -17.58 15.10 -13.94
C PRO A 198 -18.45 14.08 -13.18
N PHE A 199 -17.88 12.95 -12.79
CA PHE A 199 -18.50 12.04 -11.81
C PHE A 199 -17.43 11.33 -10.97
N ASP A 200 -17.77 10.97 -9.74
CA ASP A 200 -16.86 10.25 -8.85
C ASP A 200 -16.67 8.80 -9.32
N VAL A 201 -15.41 8.34 -9.32
CA VAL A 201 -15.03 6.99 -9.70
C VAL A 201 -14.33 6.21 -8.57
N SER A 202 -14.34 6.75 -7.34
CA SER A 202 -13.75 6.10 -6.18
C SER A 202 -14.31 4.70 -6.00
N GLY A 203 -15.64 4.59 -5.94
CA GLY A 203 -16.34 3.33 -5.75
C GLY A 203 -16.18 2.37 -6.93
N ASP A 204 -16.24 2.89 -8.16
CA ASP A 204 -16.18 2.09 -9.38
C ASP A 204 -14.83 1.36 -9.51
N ILE A 205 -13.71 2.09 -9.36
CA ILE A 205 -12.36 1.52 -9.43
C ILE A 205 -12.11 0.57 -8.26
N PHE A 206 -12.59 0.94 -7.06
CA PHE A 206 -12.43 0.13 -5.87
C PHE A 206 -13.17 -1.21 -5.99
N TYR A 207 -14.42 -1.20 -6.49
CA TYR A 207 -15.20 -2.41 -6.75
C TYR A 207 -14.62 -3.25 -7.87
N ALA A 208 -14.15 -2.65 -8.96
CA ALA A 208 -13.51 -3.38 -10.05
C ALA A 208 -12.24 -4.14 -9.59
N ALA A 209 -11.43 -3.51 -8.73
CA ALA A 209 -10.26 -4.14 -8.14
C ALA A 209 -10.65 -5.26 -7.15
N LEU A 210 -11.71 -5.07 -6.36
CA LEU A 210 -12.24 -6.09 -5.45
C LEU A 210 -12.79 -7.31 -6.21
N ASP A 211 -13.52 -7.08 -7.29
CA ASP A 211 -14.06 -8.13 -8.14
C ASP A 211 -12.94 -8.91 -8.84
N ALA A 212 -11.90 -8.21 -9.31
CA ALA A 212 -10.73 -8.85 -9.89
C ALA A 212 -10.00 -9.77 -8.88
N VAL A 213 -9.70 -9.25 -7.67
CA VAL A 213 -8.98 -10.04 -6.64
C VAL A 213 -9.77 -11.25 -6.17
N THR A 214 -11.09 -11.10 -5.99
CA THR A 214 -11.94 -12.23 -5.60
C THR A 214 -12.07 -13.25 -6.72
N ALA A 215 -12.21 -12.81 -7.98
CA ALA A 215 -12.37 -13.71 -9.12
C ALA A 215 -11.15 -14.62 -9.34
N PHE A 216 -9.92 -14.10 -9.35
CA PHE A 216 -8.75 -14.98 -9.49
C PHE A 216 -8.43 -15.74 -8.18
N SER A 217 -8.88 -15.24 -7.02
CA SER A 217 -8.64 -15.93 -5.74
C SER A 217 -9.50 -17.16 -5.56
N PHE A 218 -10.76 -17.10 -5.99
CA PHE A 218 -11.77 -18.15 -5.75
C PHE A 218 -12.26 -18.86 -7.02
N GLY A 219 -11.96 -18.32 -8.21
CA GLY A 219 -12.33 -18.87 -9.51
C GLY A 219 -13.68 -18.37 -10.03
N GLY A 220 -14.04 -18.81 -11.25
CA GLY A 220 -15.22 -18.33 -11.97
C GLY A 220 -16.58 -18.69 -11.35
N ASP A 221 -16.61 -19.64 -10.41
CA ASP A 221 -17.83 -20.03 -9.68
C ASP A 221 -18.14 -19.11 -8.49
N PHE A 222 -17.29 -18.08 -8.24
CA PHE A 222 -17.52 -17.12 -7.18
C PHE A 222 -18.73 -16.23 -7.50
N PRO A 223 -19.82 -16.26 -6.70
CA PRO A 223 -21.11 -15.72 -7.12
C PRO A 223 -21.27 -14.21 -6.84
N HIS A 224 -20.35 -13.61 -6.07
CA HIS A 224 -20.48 -12.22 -5.63
C HIS A 224 -19.70 -11.27 -6.54
N ASN A 225 -20.29 -10.12 -6.84
CA ASN A 225 -19.69 -9.09 -7.68
C ASN A 225 -20.22 -7.71 -7.26
N ALA A 226 -19.33 -6.72 -7.12
CA ALA A 226 -19.66 -5.38 -6.66
C ALA A 226 -19.94 -4.41 -7.82
N THR A 227 -19.30 -4.59 -8.99
CA THR A 227 -19.46 -3.67 -10.13
C THR A 227 -20.75 -3.90 -10.92
N LYS A 228 -21.14 -5.16 -11.17
CA LYS A 228 -22.32 -5.51 -11.99
C LYS A 228 -23.64 -4.99 -11.39
N PRO A 229 -23.93 -5.12 -10.08
CA PRO A 229 -25.16 -4.56 -9.52
C PRO A 229 -25.27 -3.05 -9.72
N VAL A 230 -24.14 -2.32 -9.64
CA VAL A 230 -24.10 -0.88 -9.94
C VAL A 230 -24.39 -0.65 -11.43
N ALA A 231 -23.77 -1.41 -12.33
CA ALA A 231 -24.04 -1.30 -13.77
C ALA A 231 -25.52 -1.56 -14.11
N ASP A 232 -26.13 -2.59 -13.51
CA ASP A 232 -27.52 -2.94 -13.74
C ASP A 232 -28.48 -1.87 -13.20
N LEU A 233 -28.18 -1.27 -12.04
CA LEU A 233 -28.93 -0.13 -11.51
C LEU A 233 -28.89 1.06 -12.47
N ILE A 234 -27.70 1.41 -12.98
CA ILE A 234 -27.53 2.56 -13.89
C ILE A 234 -28.21 2.30 -15.24
N ARG A 235 -28.16 1.07 -15.77
CA ARG A 235 -28.86 0.67 -16.99
C ARG A 235 -30.38 0.68 -16.82
N GLY A 236 -30.87 0.40 -15.62
CA GLY A 236 -32.29 0.32 -15.29
C GLY A 236 -32.98 1.67 -15.03
N LEU A 237 -32.25 2.79 -15.07
CA LEU A 237 -32.82 4.11 -14.82
C LEU A 237 -33.88 4.48 -15.87
N ASN A 238 -35.04 4.94 -15.40
CA ASN A 238 -36.12 5.37 -16.28
C ASN A 238 -35.89 6.80 -16.82
N SER A 239 -36.69 7.20 -17.81
CA SER A 239 -36.55 8.51 -18.48
C SER A 239 -36.60 9.71 -17.53
N THR A 240 -37.41 9.64 -16.47
CA THR A 240 -37.53 10.72 -15.48
C THR A 240 -36.25 10.85 -14.67
N GLN A 241 -35.74 9.74 -14.13
CA GLN A 241 -34.48 9.71 -13.37
C GLN A 241 -33.29 10.15 -14.22
N LEU A 242 -33.24 9.72 -15.49
CA LEU A 242 -32.20 10.14 -16.43
C LEU A 242 -32.26 11.65 -16.69
N ASN A 243 -33.46 12.22 -16.82
CA ASN A 243 -33.63 13.65 -17.03
C ASN A 243 -33.19 14.43 -15.78
N GLU A 244 -33.61 13.99 -14.58
CA GLU A 244 -33.20 14.59 -13.31
C GLU A 244 -31.68 14.61 -13.14
N LEU A 245 -31.00 13.48 -13.41
CA LEU A 245 -29.54 13.41 -13.36
C LEU A 245 -28.89 14.40 -14.33
N ARG A 246 -29.39 14.50 -15.56
CA ARG A 246 -28.86 15.40 -16.59
C ARG A 246 -29.04 16.87 -16.23
N THR A 247 -30.18 17.24 -15.64
CA THR A 247 -30.52 18.63 -15.28
C THR A 247 -30.09 19.03 -13.87
N SER A 248 -29.46 18.14 -13.11
CA SER A 248 -29.09 18.33 -11.70
C SER A 248 -28.09 19.46 -11.43
N GLY A 249 -27.37 19.95 -12.44
CA GLY A 249 -26.33 20.94 -12.28
C GLY A 249 -25.76 21.42 -13.61
N THR A 250 -24.72 22.23 -13.55
CA THR A 250 -24.00 22.75 -14.71
C THR A 250 -22.98 21.74 -15.26
N ILE A 251 -22.33 22.09 -16.38
CA ILE A 251 -21.34 21.24 -17.05
C ILE A 251 -20.12 20.88 -16.18
N ASP A 252 -19.84 21.72 -15.18
CA ASP A 252 -18.70 21.56 -14.27
C ASP A 252 -19.10 20.97 -12.91
N ASP A 253 -20.40 20.88 -12.61
CA ASP A 253 -20.91 20.26 -11.40
C ASP A 253 -20.92 18.73 -11.53
N PRO A 254 -20.33 17.99 -10.57
CA PRO A 254 -20.33 16.54 -10.60
C PRO A 254 -21.75 15.95 -10.64
N ILE A 255 -21.91 14.85 -11.38
CA ILE A 255 -23.12 14.03 -11.32
C ILE A 255 -22.97 12.99 -10.22
N GLU A 256 -23.98 12.96 -9.35
CA GLU A 256 -24.13 11.94 -8.32
C GLU A 256 -24.95 10.77 -8.87
N PHE A 257 -24.26 9.71 -9.27
CA PHE A 257 -24.91 8.47 -9.67
C PHE A 257 -25.42 7.70 -8.44
N PRO A 258 -26.57 7.03 -8.53
CA PRO A 258 -27.04 6.18 -7.45
C PRO A 258 -26.09 5.01 -7.23
N SER A 259 -25.97 4.56 -5.97
CA SER A 259 -25.07 3.48 -5.56
C SER A 259 -25.85 2.30 -4.98
N VAL A 260 -25.22 1.12 -4.99
CA VAL A 260 -25.78 -0.12 -4.45
C VAL A 260 -24.92 -0.56 -3.26
N GLU A 261 -25.56 -1.03 -2.19
CA GLU A 261 -24.84 -1.65 -1.08
C GLU A 261 -24.13 -2.93 -1.55
N CYS A 262 -22.88 -3.08 -1.14
CA CYS A 262 -22.10 -4.25 -1.48
C CYS A 262 -22.63 -5.50 -0.76
N ASP A 263 -22.57 -6.65 -1.42
CA ASP A 263 -22.96 -7.95 -0.86
C ASP A 263 -22.29 -8.22 0.53
N GLU A 264 -22.95 -8.98 1.42
CA GLU A 264 -22.46 -9.25 2.79
C GLU A 264 -21.04 -9.85 2.82
N VAL A 265 -20.71 -10.72 1.85
CA VAL A 265 -19.38 -11.35 1.77
C VAL A 265 -18.31 -10.32 1.40
N LEU A 266 -18.59 -9.50 0.39
CA LEU A 266 -17.66 -8.48 -0.06
C LEU A 266 -17.51 -7.36 0.98
N SER A 267 -18.62 -6.88 1.56
CA SER A 267 -18.59 -5.90 2.65
C SER A 267 -17.85 -6.42 3.89
N THR A 268 -17.93 -7.72 4.20
CA THR A 268 -17.12 -8.33 5.27
C THR A 268 -15.62 -8.19 5.01
N ILE A 269 -15.15 -8.37 3.76
CA ILE A 269 -13.73 -8.18 3.41
C ILE A 269 -13.32 -6.73 3.67
N LEU A 270 -14.17 -5.78 3.28
CA LEU A 270 -13.94 -4.34 3.45
C LEU A 270 -13.92 -3.92 4.93
N ASP A 271 -14.86 -4.42 5.72
CA ASP A 271 -14.96 -4.11 7.14
C ASP A 271 -13.73 -4.54 7.94
N VAL A 272 -13.09 -5.65 7.56
CA VAL A 272 -11.82 -6.07 8.19
C VAL A 272 -10.69 -5.10 7.84
N THR A 273 -10.63 -4.63 6.59
CA THR A 273 -9.67 -3.60 6.17
C THR A 273 -9.87 -2.32 7.00
N ILE A 274 -11.11 -1.86 7.15
CA ILE A 274 -11.46 -0.71 8.00
C ILE A 274 -11.09 -0.97 9.47
N ALA A 275 -11.23 -2.19 9.97
CA ALA A 275 -10.83 -2.54 11.33
C ALA A 275 -9.30 -2.46 11.51
N ILE A 276 -8.51 -2.86 10.50
CA ILE A 276 -7.04 -2.68 10.46
C ILE A 276 -6.69 -1.19 10.43
N GLU A 277 -7.38 -0.40 9.61
CA GLU A 277 -7.21 1.06 9.52
C GLU A 277 -7.39 1.73 10.89
N ARG A 278 -8.42 1.33 11.66
CA ARG A 278 -8.65 1.86 13.01
C ARG A 278 -7.50 1.59 13.98
N LEU A 279 -6.60 0.66 13.71
CA LEU A 279 -5.41 0.43 14.55
C LEU A 279 -4.27 1.41 14.25
N HIS A 280 -4.28 2.05 13.07
CA HIS A 280 -3.31 3.08 12.71
C HIS A 280 -3.42 4.28 13.68
N GLY A 281 -2.27 4.90 13.96
CA GLY A 281 -2.17 5.98 14.94
C GLY A 281 -2.30 5.56 16.42
N SER A 282 -2.62 4.30 16.72
CA SER A 282 -2.64 3.82 18.11
C SER A 282 -1.22 3.66 18.69
N PRO A 283 -0.93 4.18 19.88
CA PRO A 283 0.34 3.88 20.56
C PRO A 283 0.47 2.40 20.97
N TRP A 284 -0.64 1.70 21.18
CA TRP A 284 -0.69 0.28 21.57
C TRP A 284 -1.70 -0.52 20.73
N PRO A 285 -1.41 -0.78 19.44
CA PRO A 285 -2.38 -1.37 18.52
C PRO A 285 -2.81 -2.79 18.92
N VAL A 286 -1.91 -3.61 19.46
CA VAL A 286 -2.25 -4.96 19.96
C VAL A 286 -3.27 -4.91 21.10
N PHE A 287 -3.13 -3.95 22.02
CA PHE A 287 -4.07 -3.78 23.13
C PHE A 287 -5.40 -3.21 22.65
N LYS A 288 -5.37 -2.20 21.76
CA LYS A 288 -6.57 -1.66 21.12
C LYS A 288 -7.35 -2.75 20.40
N TRP A 289 -6.66 -3.64 19.66
CA TRP A 289 -7.28 -4.78 19.00
C TRP A 289 -8.02 -5.69 19.98
N LYS A 290 -7.38 -6.09 21.09
CA LYS A 290 -7.99 -6.93 22.14
C LYS A 290 -9.26 -6.35 22.75
N ILE A 291 -9.43 -5.04 22.70
CA ILE A 291 -10.65 -4.37 23.13
C ILE A 291 -11.66 -4.38 21.99
N ILE A 292 -11.29 -3.90 20.80
CA ILE A 292 -12.25 -3.72 19.70
C ILE A 292 -12.78 -5.03 19.14
N GLU A 293 -12.00 -6.11 19.16
CA GLU A 293 -12.42 -7.44 18.70
C GLU A 293 -13.57 -8.02 19.52
N LYS A 294 -13.75 -7.53 20.76
CA LYS A 294 -14.84 -7.94 21.65
C LYS A 294 -16.15 -7.21 21.36
N PHE A 295 -16.11 -6.09 20.64
CA PHE A 295 -17.33 -5.38 20.28
C PHE A 295 -18.11 -6.14 19.21
N PRO A 296 -19.46 -6.16 19.27
CA PRO A 296 -20.29 -6.94 18.37
C PRO A 296 -20.02 -6.72 16.87
N PRO A 297 -19.80 -5.48 16.37
CA PRO A 297 -19.53 -5.26 14.94
C PRO A 297 -18.26 -6.00 14.47
N VAL A 298 -17.13 -5.78 15.15
CA VAL A 298 -15.84 -6.38 14.78
C VAL A 298 -15.85 -7.89 14.99
N SER A 299 -16.43 -8.37 16.09
CA SER A 299 -16.53 -9.81 16.36
C SER A 299 -17.36 -10.52 15.29
N ARG A 300 -18.49 -9.91 14.86
CA ARG A 300 -19.31 -10.44 13.76
C ARG A 300 -18.53 -10.48 12.46
N THR A 301 -17.87 -9.37 12.07
CA THR A 301 -17.04 -9.31 10.86
C THR A 301 -15.96 -10.39 10.87
N MET A 302 -15.23 -10.57 11.97
CA MET A 302 -14.19 -11.60 12.08
C MET A 302 -14.74 -13.04 11.99
N ARG A 303 -15.94 -13.29 12.54
CA ARG A 303 -16.62 -14.60 12.40
C ARG A 303 -17.06 -14.86 10.96
N LEU A 304 -17.65 -13.86 10.30
CA LEU A 304 -18.06 -13.95 8.90
C LEU A 304 -16.85 -14.16 7.99
N LYS A 305 -15.77 -13.39 8.19
CA LYS A 305 -14.47 -13.57 7.52
C LYS A 305 -14.01 -15.02 7.61
N ASN A 306 -13.92 -15.55 8.83
CA ASN A 306 -13.44 -16.90 9.06
C ASN A 306 -14.35 -17.96 8.43
N LYS A 307 -15.67 -17.82 8.55
CA LYS A 307 -16.65 -18.72 7.94
C LYS A 307 -16.50 -18.75 6.42
N PHE A 308 -16.38 -17.57 5.81
CA PHE A 308 -16.21 -17.41 4.38
C PHE A 308 -14.91 -18.06 3.88
N ILE A 309 -13.77 -17.68 4.45
CA ILE A 309 -12.45 -18.19 4.05
C ILE A 309 -12.37 -19.72 4.22
N VAL A 310 -12.88 -20.26 5.32
CA VAL A 310 -12.95 -21.72 5.54
C VAL A 310 -13.87 -22.39 4.52
N GLY A 311 -14.99 -21.75 4.16
CA GLY A 311 -15.88 -22.23 3.11
C GLY A 311 -15.18 -22.40 1.76
N GLU A 312 -14.44 -21.39 1.32
CA GLU A 312 -13.70 -21.45 0.05
C GLU A 312 -12.55 -22.46 0.07
N LEU A 313 -11.81 -22.57 1.19
CA LEU A 313 -10.79 -23.60 1.37
C LEU A 313 -11.38 -25.02 1.32
N ASN A 314 -12.55 -25.24 1.93
CA ASN A 314 -13.24 -26.52 1.89
C ASN A 314 -13.72 -26.89 0.47
N LYS A 315 -14.20 -25.91 -0.31
CA LYS A 315 -14.55 -26.11 -1.72
C LYS A 315 -13.34 -26.53 -2.54
N ALA A 316 -12.21 -25.81 -2.39
CA ALA A 316 -10.95 -26.14 -3.06
C ALA A 316 -10.42 -27.53 -2.65
N THR A 317 -10.47 -27.84 -1.36
CA THR A 317 -10.07 -29.15 -0.83
C THR A 317 -10.94 -30.27 -1.38
N SER A 318 -12.26 -30.11 -1.41
CA SER A 318 -13.19 -31.10 -1.97
C SER A 318 -12.89 -31.36 -3.45
N ARG A 319 -12.63 -30.31 -4.24
CA ARG A 319 -12.22 -30.45 -5.65
C ARG A 319 -10.90 -31.22 -5.78
N GLN A 320 -9.96 -30.99 -4.87
CA GLN A 320 -8.63 -31.61 -4.88
C GLN A 320 -8.70 -33.10 -4.56
N LEU A 321 -9.60 -33.48 -3.65
CA LEU A 321 -9.83 -34.87 -3.30
C LEU A 321 -10.60 -35.63 -4.39
N ALA A 322 -11.45 -34.93 -5.14
CA ALA A 322 -12.22 -35.51 -6.25
C ALA A 322 -11.40 -35.73 -7.54
N ASN A 323 -10.39 -34.90 -7.79
CA ASN A 323 -9.54 -35.00 -8.98
C ASN A 323 -8.27 -35.80 -8.69
N SER A 324 -8.24 -37.06 -9.12
CA SER A 324 -7.12 -37.96 -8.83
C SER A 324 -5.90 -37.83 -9.75
N ASP A 325 -5.98 -37.32 -10.99
CA ASP A 325 -4.86 -37.49 -11.94
C ASP A 325 -4.80 -36.57 -13.19
N ASN A 326 -5.30 -35.31 -13.19
CA ASN A 326 -5.12 -34.42 -14.36
C ASN A 326 -4.57 -33.03 -14.01
N ASP A 327 -3.47 -32.67 -14.68
CA ASP A 327 -2.58 -31.51 -14.47
C ASP A 327 -3.19 -30.12 -14.72
N THR A 328 -4.48 -29.99 -15.04
CA THR A 328 -5.16 -28.69 -15.23
C THR A 328 -5.80 -28.19 -13.94
N TRP A 329 -5.01 -28.13 -12.87
CA TRP A 329 -5.41 -27.71 -11.53
C TRP A 329 -5.46 -26.17 -11.33
N MET A 330 -4.98 -25.41 -12.30
CA MET A 330 -4.81 -23.95 -12.18
C MET A 330 -6.12 -23.19 -12.47
N ARG A 331 -7.04 -23.17 -11.50
CA ARG A 331 -8.33 -22.46 -11.63
C ARG A 331 -8.44 -21.19 -10.78
N SER A 332 -7.73 -21.15 -9.65
CA SER A 332 -7.79 -20.05 -8.70
C SER A 332 -6.58 -20.03 -7.77
N ALA A 333 -6.38 -18.95 -7.02
CA ALA A 333 -5.31 -18.87 -6.02
C ALA A 333 -5.52 -19.89 -4.89
N VAL A 334 -6.76 -20.07 -4.41
CA VAL A 334 -7.05 -21.02 -3.32
C VAL A 334 -6.76 -22.46 -3.75
N ASP A 335 -7.06 -22.82 -5.00
CA ASP A 335 -6.75 -24.16 -5.53
C ASP A 335 -5.23 -24.38 -5.55
N LEU A 336 -4.44 -23.40 -6.03
CA LEU A 336 -2.97 -23.51 -6.02
C LEU A 336 -2.40 -23.59 -4.59
N MET A 337 -2.93 -22.84 -3.63
CA MET A 337 -2.51 -22.93 -2.23
C MET A 337 -2.76 -24.33 -1.67
N VAL A 338 -3.94 -24.93 -1.94
CA VAL A 338 -4.27 -26.30 -1.51
C VAL A 338 -3.34 -27.33 -2.14
N GLN A 339 -3.05 -27.21 -3.44
CA GLN A 339 -2.09 -28.10 -4.11
C GLN A 339 -0.70 -27.95 -3.51
N ARG A 340 -0.28 -26.72 -3.21
CA ARG A 340 1.03 -26.45 -2.65
C ARG A 340 1.18 -27.03 -1.25
N GLU A 341 0.18 -26.86 -0.40
CA GLU A 341 0.13 -27.46 0.94
C GLU A 341 0.19 -28.99 0.87
N ARG A 342 -0.54 -29.62 -0.06
CA ARG A 342 -0.45 -31.07 -0.29
C ARG A 342 0.98 -31.51 -0.63
N LYS A 343 1.64 -30.81 -1.54
CA LYS A 343 3.00 -31.14 -1.97
C LYS A 343 4.01 -30.95 -0.82
N ILE A 344 3.93 -29.83 -0.10
CA ILE A 344 4.78 -29.59 1.07
C ILE A 344 4.56 -30.68 2.12
N ALA A 345 3.31 -31.06 2.39
CA ALA A 345 3.00 -32.10 3.35
C ALA A 345 3.56 -33.47 2.95
N GLN A 346 3.49 -33.81 1.66
CA GLN A 346 4.11 -35.03 1.11
C GLN A 346 5.64 -35.02 1.26
N ASP A 347 6.29 -33.91 0.89
CA ASP A 347 7.75 -33.75 1.02
C ASP A 347 8.20 -33.88 2.50
N ASP A 348 7.39 -33.36 3.43
CA ASP A 348 7.67 -33.36 4.88
C ASP A 348 7.23 -34.65 5.59
N GLY A 349 6.58 -35.60 4.89
CA GLY A 349 6.05 -36.82 5.49
C GLY A 349 4.90 -36.60 6.49
N ARG A 350 4.14 -35.51 6.35
CA ARG A 350 3.03 -35.12 7.23
C ARG A 350 1.69 -35.16 6.50
N VAL A 351 0.60 -35.21 7.27
CA VAL A 351 -0.75 -35.01 6.74
C VAL A 351 -0.92 -33.52 6.38
N PRO A 352 -1.48 -33.18 5.20
CA PRO A 352 -1.73 -31.79 4.85
C PRO A 352 -2.79 -31.15 5.74
N ASP A 353 -2.54 -29.90 6.13
CA ASP A 353 -3.49 -29.07 6.88
C ASP A 353 -3.98 -27.90 6.02
N PHE A 354 -5.02 -28.17 5.23
CA PHE A 354 -5.63 -27.20 4.31
C PHE A 354 -6.38 -26.07 5.03
N LEU A 355 -6.66 -26.20 6.33
CA LEU A 355 -7.42 -25.22 7.12
C LEU A 355 -6.55 -24.54 8.19
N SER A 356 -5.23 -24.71 8.11
CA SER A 356 -4.30 -24.12 9.05
C SER A 356 -4.53 -22.61 9.21
N PRO A 357 -4.25 -22.02 10.39
CA PRO A 357 -4.32 -20.57 10.56
C PRO A 357 -3.51 -19.80 9.50
N THR A 358 -2.36 -20.33 9.09
CA THR A 358 -1.54 -19.79 8.00
C THR A 358 -2.27 -19.77 6.66
N MET A 359 -2.88 -20.89 6.24
CA MET A 359 -3.66 -20.95 4.99
C MET A 359 -4.77 -19.88 4.96
N ARG A 360 -5.48 -19.72 6.09
CA ARG A 360 -6.58 -18.77 6.23
C ARG A 360 -6.10 -17.32 6.18
N ASP A 361 -5.06 -16.99 6.94
CA ASP A 361 -4.55 -15.63 7.03
C ASP A 361 -3.83 -15.19 5.74
N GLU A 362 -3.07 -16.08 5.08
CA GLU A 362 -2.45 -15.79 3.77
C GLU A 362 -3.50 -15.61 2.66
N LEU A 363 -4.51 -16.47 2.60
CA LEU A 363 -5.59 -16.32 1.61
C LEU A 363 -6.32 -14.99 1.79
N PHE A 364 -6.62 -14.62 3.04
CA PHE A 364 -7.23 -13.33 3.35
C PHE A 364 -6.29 -12.15 3.05
N GLY A 365 -4.99 -12.33 3.24
CA GLY A 365 -3.95 -11.36 2.89
C GLY A 365 -3.94 -10.98 1.41
N ILE A 366 -4.17 -11.95 0.51
CA ILE A 366 -4.29 -11.71 -0.94
C ILE A 366 -5.45 -10.74 -1.23
N LEU A 367 -6.62 -10.99 -0.63
CA LEU A 367 -7.81 -10.17 -0.82
C LEU A 367 -7.57 -8.72 -0.39
N THR A 368 -7.07 -8.53 0.83
CA THR A 368 -6.87 -7.19 1.41
C THR A 368 -5.76 -6.40 0.71
N GLY A 369 -4.63 -7.05 0.40
CA GLY A 369 -3.49 -6.38 -0.21
C GLY A 369 -3.70 -6.01 -1.69
N GLY A 370 -4.45 -6.82 -2.44
CA GLY A 370 -4.60 -6.66 -3.89
C GLY A 370 -5.51 -5.50 -4.30
N HIS A 371 -6.69 -5.37 -3.72
CA HIS A 371 -7.68 -4.40 -4.22
C HIS A 371 -7.37 -2.94 -3.83
N ASP A 372 -6.97 -2.69 -2.57
CA ASP A 372 -6.87 -1.32 -2.06
C ASP A 372 -5.66 -0.57 -2.65
N THR A 373 -4.55 -1.28 -2.85
CA THR A 373 -3.33 -0.71 -3.45
C THR A 373 -3.51 -0.44 -4.95
N THR A 374 -4.05 -1.39 -5.70
CA THR A 374 -4.30 -1.21 -7.14
C THR A 374 -5.30 -0.09 -7.38
N SER A 375 -6.45 -0.09 -6.69
CA SER A 375 -7.47 0.95 -6.86
C SER A 375 -6.91 2.34 -6.58
N THR A 376 -6.16 2.51 -5.48
CA THR A 376 -5.50 3.77 -5.14
C THR A 376 -4.51 4.22 -6.23
N THR A 377 -3.68 3.31 -6.74
CA THR A 377 -2.71 3.60 -7.80
C THR A 377 -3.40 4.09 -9.07
N VAL A 378 -4.49 3.42 -9.46
CA VAL A 378 -5.27 3.76 -10.66
C VAL A 378 -5.97 5.10 -10.49
N LEU A 379 -6.52 5.41 -9.32
CA LEU A 379 -7.13 6.72 -9.05
C LEU A 379 -6.12 7.86 -9.22
N TRP A 380 -4.90 7.72 -8.68
CA TRP A 380 -3.82 8.68 -8.96
C TRP A 380 -3.46 8.74 -10.44
N GLY A 381 -3.37 7.58 -11.11
CA GLY A 381 -3.10 7.49 -12.54
C GLY A 381 -4.13 8.23 -13.40
N LEU A 382 -5.43 8.13 -13.07
CA LEU A 382 -6.49 8.86 -13.77
C LEU A 382 -6.32 10.38 -13.65
N LYS A 383 -5.98 10.88 -12.44
CA LYS A 383 -5.73 12.32 -12.23
C LYS A 383 -4.51 12.79 -13.02
N LEU A 384 -3.40 12.03 -12.95
CA LEU A 384 -2.19 12.33 -13.71
C LEU A 384 -2.46 12.36 -15.21
N LEU A 385 -3.20 11.38 -15.75
CA LEU A 385 -3.53 11.33 -17.18
C LEU A 385 -4.52 12.42 -17.61
N ALA A 386 -5.45 12.82 -16.74
CA ALA A 386 -6.39 13.92 -17.00
C ALA A 386 -5.67 15.28 -17.13
N ASP A 387 -4.66 15.51 -16.29
CA ASP A 387 -3.89 16.76 -16.29
C ASP A 387 -2.78 16.80 -17.36
N HIS A 388 -2.47 15.65 -18.00
CA HIS A 388 -1.43 15.54 -19.02
C HIS A 388 -1.98 14.98 -20.36
N PRO A 389 -2.86 15.72 -21.06
CA PRO A 389 -3.54 15.24 -22.28
C PRO A 389 -2.58 14.86 -23.42
N THR A 390 -1.42 15.53 -23.52
CA THR A 390 -0.38 15.19 -24.52
C THR A 390 0.20 13.81 -24.26
N ILE A 391 0.51 13.49 -23.00
CA ILE A 391 1.03 12.18 -22.58
C ILE A 391 -0.03 11.10 -22.79
N GLN A 392 -1.28 11.39 -22.41
CA GLN A 392 -2.41 10.49 -22.62
C GLN A 392 -2.62 10.18 -24.11
N SER A 393 -2.52 11.18 -24.98
CA SER A 393 -2.66 11.03 -26.44
C SER A 393 -1.53 10.19 -27.03
N LYS A 394 -0.28 10.46 -26.62
CA LYS A 394 0.88 9.66 -27.02
C LYS A 394 0.75 8.20 -26.57
N LEU A 395 0.36 7.98 -25.31
CA LEU A 395 0.08 6.65 -24.78
C LEU A 395 -0.97 5.92 -25.62
N ARG A 396 -2.09 6.57 -25.94
CA ARG A 396 -3.13 5.98 -26.78
C ARG A 396 -2.61 5.60 -28.17
N THR A 397 -1.84 6.47 -28.82
CA THR A 397 -1.22 6.17 -30.12
C THR A 397 -0.28 4.98 -30.03
N CYS A 398 0.57 4.90 -28.99
CA CYS A 398 1.44 3.75 -28.77
C CYS A 398 0.65 2.46 -28.53
N ILE A 399 -0.44 2.50 -27.75
CA ILE A 399 -1.31 1.35 -27.50
C ILE A 399 -2.01 0.90 -28.80
N LYS A 400 -2.61 1.82 -29.57
CA LYS A 400 -3.24 1.50 -30.87
C LYS A 400 -2.24 0.92 -31.88
N SER A 401 -1.01 1.44 -31.89
CA SER A 401 0.06 0.93 -32.73
C SER A 401 0.64 -0.41 -32.26
N GLY A 402 0.61 -0.71 -30.96
CA GLY A 402 1.02 -2.00 -30.42
C GLY A 402 -0.03 -3.07 -30.71
N TYR A 403 -1.29 -2.80 -30.37
CA TYR A 403 -2.42 -3.70 -30.58
C TYR A 403 -3.05 -3.48 -31.96
N LYS A 404 -2.24 -3.62 -33.01
CA LYS A 404 -2.62 -3.26 -34.39
C LYS A 404 -3.86 -3.99 -34.88
N GLU A 405 -3.97 -5.28 -34.60
CA GLU A 405 -5.09 -6.10 -35.02
C GLU A 405 -6.39 -5.62 -34.37
N ALA A 406 -6.37 -5.41 -33.05
CA ALA A 406 -7.49 -4.81 -32.34
C ALA A 406 -7.89 -3.44 -32.90
N SER A 407 -6.90 -2.59 -33.24
CA SER A 407 -7.14 -1.28 -33.83
C SER A 407 -7.73 -1.37 -35.24
N ARG A 408 -7.26 -2.31 -36.06
CA ARG A 408 -7.73 -2.51 -37.44
C ARG A 408 -9.17 -3.04 -37.47
N GLU A 409 -9.50 -3.91 -36.52
CA GLU A 409 -10.82 -4.54 -36.40
C GLU A 409 -11.82 -3.71 -35.58
N ALA A 410 -11.44 -2.51 -35.14
CA ALA A 410 -12.28 -1.65 -34.29
C ALA A 410 -12.82 -2.36 -33.03
N ARG A 411 -12.04 -3.30 -32.48
CA ARG A 411 -12.38 -4.07 -31.28
C ARG A 411 -11.55 -3.67 -30.09
N THR A 412 -11.97 -4.10 -28.91
CA THR A 412 -11.14 -4.02 -27.70
C THR A 412 -10.00 -5.05 -27.82
N PRO A 413 -8.75 -4.71 -27.43
CA PRO A 413 -7.64 -5.65 -27.45
C PRO A 413 -7.90 -6.81 -26.49
N SER A 414 -7.58 -8.04 -26.91
CA SER A 414 -7.78 -9.22 -26.08
C SER A 414 -6.78 -9.26 -24.92
N VAL A 415 -7.06 -10.08 -23.91
CA VAL A 415 -6.14 -10.25 -22.78
C VAL A 415 -4.79 -10.83 -23.25
N GLU A 416 -4.79 -11.71 -24.24
CA GLU A 416 -3.58 -12.28 -24.83
C GLU A 416 -2.72 -11.20 -25.50
N GLU A 417 -3.35 -10.31 -26.28
CA GLU A 417 -2.64 -9.18 -26.91
C GLU A 417 -2.02 -8.26 -25.85
N ILE A 418 -2.77 -7.88 -24.82
CA ILE A 418 -2.28 -7.02 -23.72
C ILE A 418 -1.13 -7.69 -22.97
N MET A 419 -1.17 -9.02 -22.80
CA MET A 419 -0.18 -9.75 -22.02
C MET A 419 1.10 -10.07 -22.80
N GLN A 420 1.00 -10.27 -24.12
CA GLN A 420 2.10 -10.75 -24.96
C GLN A 420 2.79 -9.64 -25.75
N ILE A 421 2.06 -8.60 -26.16
CA ILE A 421 2.62 -7.51 -26.97
C ILE A 421 3.25 -6.47 -26.05
N LYS A 422 4.54 -6.19 -26.25
CA LYS A 422 5.26 -5.15 -25.51
C LYS A 422 4.94 -3.78 -26.09
N VAL A 423 4.52 -2.86 -25.23
CA VAL A 423 4.34 -1.44 -25.57
C VAL A 423 5.21 -0.63 -24.62
N PRO A 424 6.47 -0.30 -24.98
CA PRO A 424 7.42 0.33 -24.06
C PRO A 424 6.90 1.61 -23.40
N TYR A 425 6.14 2.43 -24.14
CA TYR A 425 5.55 3.66 -23.58
C TYR A 425 4.46 3.38 -22.54
N LEU A 426 3.73 2.26 -22.66
CA LEU A 426 2.77 1.82 -21.64
C LEU A 426 3.51 1.39 -20.37
N ASP A 427 4.56 0.60 -20.49
CA ASP A 427 5.39 0.17 -19.36
C ASP A 427 6.01 1.38 -18.64
N ALA A 428 6.57 2.32 -19.41
CA ALA A 428 7.08 3.59 -18.90
C ALA A 428 6.00 4.43 -18.19
N THR A 429 4.79 4.49 -18.74
CA THR A 429 3.69 5.24 -18.12
C THR A 429 3.23 4.59 -16.81
N MET A 430 3.18 3.25 -16.74
CA MET A 430 2.85 2.54 -15.50
C MET A 430 3.88 2.81 -14.40
N GLU A 431 5.18 2.77 -14.71
CA GLU A 431 6.23 3.10 -13.73
C GLU A 431 6.12 4.54 -13.24
N GLU A 432 5.84 5.47 -14.14
CA GLU A 432 5.69 6.88 -13.78
C GLU A 432 4.43 7.13 -12.93
N ILE A 433 3.33 6.41 -13.19
CA ILE A 433 2.14 6.42 -12.32
C ILE A 433 2.52 5.90 -10.93
N LEU A 434 3.21 4.76 -10.84
CA LEU A 434 3.64 4.17 -9.56
C LEU A 434 4.54 5.12 -8.76
N ARG A 435 5.47 5.80 -9.43
CA ARG A 435 6.37 6.79 -8.81
C ARG A 435 5.61 7.99 -8.27
N CYS A 436 4.68 8.53 -9.05
CA CYS A 436 3.91 9.73 -8.68
C CYS A 436 2.74 9.47 -7.73
N ALA A 437 2.20 8.25 -7.69
CA ALA A 437 1.02 7.91 -6.88
C ALA A 437 1.32 7.85 -5.38
N GLY A 438 2.53 7.48 -4.97
CA GLY A 438 2.88 7.37 -3.54
C GLY A 438 1.98 6.42 -2.74
N THR A 439 1.38 5.42 -3.41
CA THR A 439 0.29 4.59 -2.87
C THR A 439 0.60 3.95 -1.53
N ALA A 440 1.80 3.40 -1.36
CA ALA A 440 2.29 3.01 -0.05
C ALA A 440 2.96 4.24 0.57
N PRO A 441 2.42 4.85 1.64
CA PRO A 441 2.92 6.14 2.15
C PRO A 441 4.30 6.08 2.79
N LEU A 442 4.69 4.92 3.31
CA LEU A 442 6.01 4.67 3.87
C LEU A 442 6.37 3.18 3.85
N VAL A 443 7.66 2.87 3.93
CA VAL A 443 8.16 1.52 4.21
C VAL A 443 8.89 1.50 5.55
N GLU A 444 8.62 0.50 6.40
CA GLU A 444 9.20 0.42 7.75
C GLU A 444 10.29 -0.64 7.86
N ARG A 445 11.38 -0.33 8.58
CA ARG A 445 12.38 -1.29 9.05
C ARG A 445 12.71 -1.09 10.53
N GLU A 446 13.21 -2.13 11.19
CA GLU A 446 13.79 -2.06 12.53
C GLU A 446 15.25 -2.49 12.50
N ALA A 447 16.11 -1.75 13.20
CA ALA A 447 17.50 -2.15 13.43
C ALA A 447 17.55 -3.32 14.44
N LEU A 448 18.03 -4.49 14.00
CA LEU A 448 18.10 -5.71 14.82
C LEU A 448 19.33 -5.74 15.75
N CYS A 449 20.33 -4.90 15.46
CA CYS A 449 21.53 -4.68 16.26
C CYS A 449 21.95 -3.20 16.17
N ASP A 450 22.87 -2.80 17.04
CA ASP A 450 23.51 -1.50 16.91
C ASP A 450 24.24 -1.44 15.56
N THR A 451 24.08 -0.34 14.84
CA THR A 451 24.61 -0.18 13.49
C THR A 451 24.86 1.30 13.16
N ILE A 452 25.24 1.59 11.91
CA ILE A 452 25.49 2.94 11.41
C ILE A 452 24.60 3.21 10.20
N LEU A 453 24.00 4.40 10.14
CA LEU A 453 23.21 4.89 9.00
C LEU A 453 23.65 6.32 8.66
N LEU A 454 24.15 6.54 7.45
CA LEU A 454 24.66 7.85 6.99
C LEU A 454 25.66 8.51 7.96
N GLY A 455 26.55 7.69 8.53
CA GLY A 455 27.56 8.10 9.52
C GLY A 455 27.05 8.25 10.96
N ASN A 456 25.75 8.07 11.21
CA ASN A 456 25.15 8.20 12.54
C ASN A 456 24.97 6.83 13.22
N PRO A 457 25.20 6.73 14.54
CA PRO A 457 24.94 5.50 15.29
C PRO A 457 23.42 5.25 15.41
N ILE A 458 22.98 4.05 15.05
CA ILE A 458 21.59 3.60 15.16
C ILE A 458 21.54 2.45 16.18
N PRO A 459 20.99 2.69 17.39
CA PRO A 459 20.82 1.65 18.39
C PRO A 459 19.84 0.56 17.93
N LYS A 460 20.03 -0.66 18.44
CA LYS A 460 19.08 -1.76 18.30
C LYS A 460 17.67 -1.35 18.74
N GLY A 461 16.67 -1.77 17.97
CA GLY A 461 15.25 -1.52 18.23
C GLY A 461 14.73 -0.20 17.66
N THR A 462 15.60 0.60 17.04
CA THR A 462 15.23 1.85 16.36
C THR A 462 14.41 1.55 15.10
N GLN A 463 13.25 2.19 14.95
CA GLN A 463 12.44 2.08 13.73
C GLN A 463 12.92 3.08 12.70
N ILE A 464 13.03 2.66 11.45
CA ILE A 464 13.39 3.49 10.31
C ILE A 464 12.20 3.56 9.35
N PHE A 465 11.72 4.75 9.08
CA PHE A 465 10.67 5.02 8.09
C PHE A 465 11.31 5.51 6.80
N PHE A 466 11.05 4.79 5.72
CA PHE A 466 11.46 5.14 4.37
C PHE A 466 10.33 5.94 3.73
N LEU A 467 10.63 7.16 3.31
CA LEU A 467 9.68 7.97 2.57
C LEU A 467 9.60 7.45 1.14
N THR A 468 8.40 7.11 0.69
CA THR A 468 8.14 6.64 -0.69
C THR A 468 7.85 7.80 -1.64
N GLN A 469 7.92 9.03 -1.15
CA GLN A 469 7.75 10.31 -1.83
C GLN A 469 8.79 11.30 -1.26
N GLY A 470 9.03 12.42 -1.94
CA GLY A 470 9.99 13.44 -1.49
C GLY A 470 11.34 13.34 -2.21
N ALA A 471 12.43 13.66 -1.49
CA ALA A 471 13.78 13.70 -2.07
C ALA A 471 14.18 12.39 -2.77
N SER A 472 14.99 12.52 -3.83
CA SER A 472 15.34 11.45 -4.77
C SER A 472 14.20 10.87 -5.60
N LEU A 473 12.94 10.95 -5.17
CA LEU A 473 11.80 10.32 -5.84
C LEU A 473 10.97 11.32 -6.63
N ARG A 474 10.56 12.43 -6.00
CA ARG A 474 9.75 13.52 -6.59
C ARG A 474 10.30 14.92 -6.31
N LYS A 475 11.36 15.01 -5.51
CA LYS A 475 12.15 16.22 -5.27
C LYS A 475 13.62 15.91 -5.55
N PRO A 476 14.45 16.93 -5.81
CA PRO A 476 15.89 16.75 -5.92
C PRO A 476 16.45 15.93 -4.75
N ALA A 477 17.44 15.08 -5.03
CA ALA A 477 18.14 14.35 -3.98
C ALA A 477 18.97 15.32 -3.12
N TYR A 478 19.13 15.00 -1.84
CA TYR A 478 20.08 15.73 -0.99
C TYR A 478 21.51 15.49 -1.46
N ASP A 479 22.39 16.47 -1.27
CA ASP A 479 23.82 16.29 -1.41
C ASP A 479 24.35 15.52 -0.18
N ILE A 480 24.82 14.30 -0.40
CA ILE A 480 25.29 13.41 0.67
C ILE A 480 26.73 13.00 0.35
N ASP A 481 27.64 13.33 1.26
CA ASP A 481 29.01 12.81 1.24
C ASP A 481 28.99 11.27 1.15
N GLU A 482 29.53 10.73 0.06
CA GLU A 482 29.61 9.29 -0.22
C GLU A 482 30.33 8.52 0.91
N MET A 483 31.24 9.15 1.64
CA MET A 483 31.92 8.52 2.77
C MET A 483 30.99 8.23 3.94
N ARG A 484 29.87 8.97 4.06
CA ARG A 484 28.84 8.73 5.07
C ARG A 484 27.95 7.53 4.74
N ARG A 485 27.80 7.20 3.46
CA ARG A 485 27.00 6.04 3.02
C ARG A 485 27.62 4.73 3.49
N ASN A 486 26.81 3.68 3.56
CA ASN A 486 27.36 2.36 3.84
C ASN A 486 28.26 1.89 2.66
N GLU A 487 29.25 1.05 2.96
CA GLU A 487 30.09 0.42 1.95
C GLU A 487 29.27 -0.35 0.89
N THR A 488 28.24 -1.09 1.32
CA THR A 488 27.36 -1.83 0.40
C THR A 488 26.62 -0.90 -0.56
N CYS A 489 26.19 0.28 -0.08
CA CYS A 489 25.56 1.30 -0.90
C CYS A 489 26.55 1.90 -1.93
N ARG A 490 27.80 2.14 -1.54
CA ARG A 490 28.84 2.66 -2.46
C ARG A 490 29.21 1.65 -3.55
N ILE A 491 29.37 0.37 -3.18
CA ILE A 491 29.74 -0.70 -4.11
C ILE A 491 28.63 -0.91 -5.15
N ALA A 492 27.36 -0.82 -4.74
CA ALA A 492 26.21 -1.01 -5.63
C ALA A 492 26.23 -0.09 -6.87
N VAL A 493 26.67 1.16 -6.70
CA VAL A 493 26.76 2.14 -7.81
C VAL A 493 27.77 1.70 -8.87
N LYS A 494 28.87 1.05 -8.47
CA LYS A 494 29.93 0.61 -9.40
C LYS A 494 29.50 -0.56 -10.28
N ASN A 495 28.53 -1.37 -9.83
CA ASN A 495 28.12 -2.63 -10.49
C ASN A 495 26.80 -2.52 -11.26
N LYS A 496 26.59 -1.43 -12.03
CA LYS A 496 25.32 -1.12 -12.74
C LYS A 496 24.10 -0.86 -11.83
N GLY A 497 24.29 -0.70 -10.52
CA GLY A 497 23.23 -0.21 -9.62
C GLY A 497 23.12 1.31 -9.56
N ARG A 498 23.67 2.02 -10.56
CA ARG A 498 23.54 3.48 -10.65
C ARG A 498 22.09 3.77 -11.02
N VAL A 499 21.36 4.40 -10.11
CA VAL A 499 20.12 5.11 -10.44
C VAL A 499 20.55 6.23 -11.39
N SER A 500 20.04 6.25 -12.62
CA SER A 500 20.37 7.33 -13.54
C SER A 500 20.04 8.66 -12.87
N GLU A 501 20.97 9.60 -12.91
CA GLU A 501 20.75 10.94 -12.41
C GLU A 501 19.80 11.63 -13.37
N TRP A 502 18.52 11.61 -13.01
CA TRP A 502 17.51 12.41 -13.69
C TRP A 502 17.71 13.89 -13.38
N ASP A 503 17.25 14.73 -14.30
CA ASP A 503 17.33 16.18 -14.14
C ASP A 503 16.56 16.61 -12.88
N PRO A 504 17.24 17.23 -11.89
CA PRO A 504 16.58 17.73 -10.69
C PRO A 504 15.48 18.75 -10.99
N ALA A 505 15.53 19.44 -12.13
CA ALA A 505 14.53 20.43 -12.53
C ALA A 505 13.18 19.80 -12.91
N ASP A 506 13.18 18.58 -13.46
CA ASP A 506 11.96 17.91 -13.95
C ASP A 506 11.51 16.72 -13.09
N ILE A 507 12.19 16.45 -11.96
CA ILE A 507 11.93 15.29 -11.10
C ILE A 507 10.50 15.24 -10.54
N ALA A 508 9.87 16.41 -10.36
CA ALA A 508 8.50 16.51 -9.86
C ALA A 508 7.45 16.22 -10.95
N ASP A 509 7.82 16.36 -12.22
CA ASP A 509 6.93 16.26 -13.37
C ASP A 509 6.54 14.81 -13.64
N PHE A 510 5.33 14.61 -14.17
CA PHE A 510 4.88 13.33 -14.70
C PHE A 510 5.40 13.18 -16.15
N LYS A 511 6.47 12.41 -16.34
CA LYS A 511 7.20 12.28 -17.61
C LYS A 511 7.60 10.83 -17.88
N PRO A 512 6.75 10.01 -18.50
CA PRO A 512 7.06 8.61 -18.81
C PRO A 512 8.37 8.41 -19.60
N GLU A 513 8.77 9.38 -20.42
CA GLU A 513 9.98 9.31 -21.26
C GLU A 513 11.27 9.03 -20.48
N ARG A 514 11.32 9.36 -19.18
CA ARG A 514 12.50 9.11 -18.34
C ARG A 514 12.79 7.62 -18.08
N TRP A 515 11.82 6.77 -18.38
CA TRP A 515 11.92 5.31 -18.28
C TRP A 515 12.29 4.65 -19.61
N LEU A 516 12.56 5.44 -20.65
CA LEU A 516 12.87 4.95 -21.98
C LEU A 516 14.33 5.21 -22.33
N THR A 517 14.93 4.24 -23.01
CA THR A 517 16.29 4.33 -23.56
C THR A 517 16.25 4.14 -25.07
N SER A 518 17.26 4.65 -25.77
CA SER A 518 17.45 4.33 -27.19
C SER A 518 18.01 2.91 -27.28
N GLY A 519 17.23 1.99 -27.84
CA GLY A 519 17.67 0.62 -28.10
C GLY A 519 18.79 0.57 -29.13
N SER A 520 19.66 -0.43 -29.03
CA SER A 520 20.59 -0.76 -30.10
C SER A 520 19.80 -1.40 -31.26
N PRO A 521 20.13 -1.14 -32.53
CA PRO A 521 19.50 -1.87 -33.63
C PRO A 521 19.73 -3.37 -33.45
N PRO A 522 18.75 -4.25 -33.76
CA PRO A 522 18.92 -5.69 -33.61
C PRO A 522 20.11 -6.16 -34.45
N ASP A 523 21.02 -6.91 -33.82
CA ASP A 523 22.15 -7.55 -34.49
C ASP A 523 21.62 -8.41 -35.65
N LYS A 524 22.17 -8.20 -36.85
CA LYS A 524 21.76 -8.84 -38.10
C LYS A 524 22.01 -10.36 -38.19
N GLU A 525 22.28 -11.06 -37.08
CA GLU A 525 22.73 -12.46 -37.10
C GLU A 525 21.96 -13.46 -36.22
N GLN A 526 20.73 -13.16 -35.81
CA GLN A 526 19.82 -14.20 -35.29
C GLN A 526 18.57 -14.36 -36.15
N THR A 527 18.77 -15.04 -37.28
CA THR A 527 17.69 -15.72 -38.00
C THR A 527 17.27 -16.94 -37.18
N THR A 528 16.35 -16.76 -36.24
CA THR A 528 15.53 -17.86 -35.73
C THR A 528 14.07 -17.42 -35.68
N THR A 529 13.27 -18.10 -36.50
CA THR A 529 11.81 -18.07 -36.62
C THR A 529 11.09 -17.89 -35.28
N LYS A 530 10.77 -16.63 -34.92
CA LYS A 530 9.63 -16.20 -34.11
C LYS A 530 9.46 -14.70 -34.41
N GLU A 531 8.34 -14.33 -35.01
CA GLU A 531 7.98 -12.93 -35.25
C GLU A 531 7.79 -12.20 -33.90
N GLU A 532 8.85 -11.62 -33.34
CA GLU A 532 8.72 -10.59 -32.32
C GLU A 532 8.32 -9.28 -33.01
N VAL A 533 7.02 -9.10 -33.21
CA VAL A 533 6.44 -7.84 -33.68
C VAL A 533 6.41 -6.84 -32.51
N GLY A 534 7.59 -6.31 -32.15
CA GLY A 534 7.70 -5.11 -31.33
C GLY A 534 7.61 -3.89 -32.24
N VAL A 535 6.44 -3.27 -32.36
CA VAL A 535 6.28 -2.05 -33.17
C VAL A 535 6.33 -0.84 -32.26
N THR A 536 7.41 -0.09 -32.37
CA THR A 536 7.59 1.25 -31.79
C THR A 536 7.41 2.31 -32.88
N LEU A 537 6.57 3.31 -32.62
CA LEU A 537 6.54 4.54 -33.42
C LEU A 537 7.58 5.51 -32.86
N THR A 538 8.52 5.94 -33.69
CA THR A 538 9.16 7.26 -33.61
C THR A 538 9.32 7.83 -35.02
N ASP A 539 9.16 9.14 -35.17
CA ASP A 539 9.33 9.90 -36.44
C ASP A 539 10.75 9.79 -37.04
N ASN A 540 11.72 9.18 -36.35
CA ASN A 540 13.14 9.15 -36.72
C ASN A 540 13.77 7.75 -36.77
N GLY A 541 12.98 6.66 -36.68
CA GLY A 541 13.51 5.31 -36.82
C GLY A 541 14.40 4.80 -35.66
N SER A 542 14.35 5.44 -34.49
CA SER A 542 15.01 4.93 -33.29
C SER A 542 14.08 3.98 -32.50
N HIS A 543 14.59 2.79 -32.16
CA HIS A 543 13.90 1.82 -31.31
C HIS A 543 13.90 2.33 -29.87
N LEU A 544 12.73 2.53 -29.25
CA LEU A 544 12.61 2.89 -27.83
C LEU A 544 12.42 1.63 -27.00
N GLU A 545 13.23 1.47 -25.96
CA GLU A 545 13.14 0.35 -25.01
C GLU A 545 12.83 0.85 -23.61
N PHE A 546 11.95 0.13 -22.92
CA PHE A 546 11.65 0.39 -21.52
C PHE A 546 12.76 -0.15 -20.62
N ASP A 547 13.29 0.70 -19.75
CA ASP A 547 14.28 0.34 -18.74
C ASP A 547 13.71 0.55 -17.33
N SER A 548 13.34 -0.57 -16.70
CA SER A 548 12.84 -0.59 -15.30
C SER A 548 13.86 -0.13 -14.26
N THR A 549 15.13 0.04 -14.64
CA THR A 549 16.22 0.51 -13.78
C THR A 549 16.61 1.96 -14.05
N ALA A 550 15.93 2.62 -14.99
CA ALA A 550 16.24 3.98 -15.41
C ALA A 550 16.12 5.01 -14.28
N GLY A 551 15.40 4.72 -13.20
CA GLY A 551 15.34 5.61 -12.05
C GLY A 551 14.83 4.98 -10.75
N PRO A 552 14.62 5.81 -9.74
CA PRO A 552 14.29 5.35 -8.40
C PRO A 552 12.83 4.90 -8.31
N GLN A 553 12.62 3.67 -7.83
CA GLN A 553 11.31 3.08 -7.63
C GLN A 553 11.25 2.28 -6.32
N ILE A 554 10.29 2.62 -5.47
CA ILE A 554 10.08 1.97 -4.16
C ILE A 554 8.59 1.67 -3.86
N ALA A 555 7.67 1.86 -4.81
CA ALA A 555 6.24 1.62 -4.62
C ALA A 555 5.92 0.22 -4.07
N PHE A 556 6.74 -0.78 -4.40
CA PHE A 556 6.61 -2.17 -3.94
C PHE A 556 7.60 -2.55 -2.82
N GLY A 557 8.27 -1.57 -2.21
CA GLY A 557 9.48 -1.80 -1.43
C GLY A 557 10.59 -2.45 -2.28
N GLN A 558 11.60 -3.00 -1.62
CA GLN A 558 12.74 -3.64 -2.28
C GLN A 558 13.25 -4.86 -1.47
N GLY A 559 14.05 -5.68 -2.13
CA GLY A 559 14.74 -6.83 -1.52
C GLY A 559 13.81 -7.95 -1.03
N ARG A 560 14.22 -8.70 -0.01
CA ARG A 560 13.51 -9.90 0.47
C ARG A 560 12.08 -9.61 0.95
N ARG A 561 11.80 -8.38 1.36
CA ARG A 561 10.50 -7.92 1.85
C ARG A 561 9.69 -7.17 0.78
N SER A 562 10.12 -7.18 -0.49
CA SER A 562 9.34 -6.59 -1.57
C SER A 562 7.93 -7.21 -1.61
N CYS A 563 6.99 -6.40 -2.10
CA CYS A 563 5.61 -6.82 -2.29
C CYS A 563 5.58 -8.14 -3.04
N PHE A 564 4.92 -9.14 -2.44
CA PHE A 564 4.76 -10.45 -3.06
C PHE A 564 3.95 -10.34 -4.35
N GLY A 565 2.86 -9.56 -4.31
CA GLY A 565 1.96 -9.31 -5.44
C GLY A 565 2.49 -8.37 -6.52
N ARG A 566 3.76 -7.96 -6.51
CA ARG A 566 4.30 -6.96 -7.46
C ARG A 566 3.99 -7.32 -8.92
N ARG A 567 4.23 -8.58 -9.32
CA ARG A 567 4.00 -9.05 -10.69
C ARG A 567 2.52 -9.01 -11.07
N LEU A 568 1.65 -9.38 -10.14
CA LEU A 568 0.20 -9.32 -10.30
C LEU A 568 -0.28 -7.87 -10.46
N ALA A 569 0.22 -6.95 -9.64
CA ALA A 569 -0.12 -5.54 -9.74
C ALA A 569 0.24 -4.94 -11.11
N TYR A 570 1.37 -5.33 -11.72
CA TYR A 570 1.68 -4.92 -13.10
C TYR A 570 0.69 -5.48 -14.12
N VAL A 571 0.22 -6.72 -13.95
CA VAL A 571 -0.81 -7.29 -14.83
C VAL A 571 -2.11 -6.49 -14.70
N GLU A 572 -2.55 -6.20 -13.47
CA GLU A 572 -3.73 -5.40 -13.20
C GLU A 572 -3.62 -3.99 -13.80
N LEU A 573 -2.52 -3.28 -13.52
CA LEU A 573 -2.28 -1.94 -14.06
C LEU A 573 -2.22 -1.94 -15.58
N ARG A 574 -1.56 -2.93 -16.19
CA ARG A 574 -1.44 -3.01 -17.65
C ARG A 574 -2.81 -3.16 -18.29
N ILE A 575 -3.66 -4.04 -17.75
CA ILE A 575 -5.02 -4.26 -18.26
C ILE A 575 -5.88 -3.01 -18.03
N LEU A 576 -5.89 -2.46 -16.82
CA LEU A 576 -6.67 -1.27 -16.46
C LEU A 576 -6.29 -0.06 -17.33
N VAL A 577 -5.00 0.29 -17.37
CA VAL A 577 -4.52 1.45 -18.13
C VAL A 577 -4.76 1.25 -19.63
N SER A 578 -4.49 0.05 -20.17
CA SER A 578 -4.74 -0.24 -21.58
C SER A 578 -6.21 -0.04 -21.93
N LEU A 579 -7.11 -0.67 -21.18
CA LEU A 579 -8.54 -0.66 -21.50
C LEU A 579 -9.18 0.71 -21.25
N ILE A 580 -8.77 1.43 -20.20
CA ILE A 580 -9.27 2.78 -19.94
C ILE A 580 -8.85 3.74 -21.05
N VAL A 581 -7.55 3.79 -21.40
CA VAL A 581 -7.03 4.72 -22.43
C VAL A 581 -7.51 4.34 -23.83
N TRP A 582 -7.76 3.05 -24.07
CA TRP A 582 -8.35 2.56 -25.32
C TRP A 582 -9.78 3.07 -25.54
N ASN A 583 -10.61 3.02 -24.49
CA ASN A 583 -12.04 3.31 -24.61
C ASN A 583 -12.39 4.77 -24.30
N PHE A 584 -11.58 5.47 -23.51
CA PHE A 584 -11.89 6.80 -23.02
C PHE A 584 -10.75 7.79 -23.23
N GLU A 585 -11.14 9.02 -23.49
CA GLU A 585 -10.33 10.20 -23.25
C GLU A 585 -10.74 10.80 -21.91
N ILE A 586 -9.75 10.95 -21.04
CA ILE A 586 -9.92 11.50 -19.70
C ILE A 586 -9.67 13.00 -19.82
N LEU A 587 -10.73 13.78 -19.71
CA LEU A 587 -10.71 15.22 -19.84
C LEU A 587 -10.35 15.86 -18.50
N LYS A 588 -9.75 17.06 -18.56
CA LYS A 588 -9.39 17.83 -17.38
C LYS A 588 -10.64 18.23 -16.59
N CYS A 589 -10.63 17.95 -15.29
CA CYS A 589 -11.69 18.38 -14.37
C CYS A 589 -11.49 19.84 -13.93
N PRO A 590 -12.56 20.55 -13.52
CA PRO A 590 -12.46 21.86 -12.88
C PRO A 590 -11.52 21.83 -11.68
N GLU A 591 -10.72 22.90 -11.47
CA GLU A 591 -9.68 22.94 -10.44
C GLU A 591 -10.21 22.68 -9.03
N ALA A 592 -11.43 23.16 -8.72
CA ALA A 592 -12.08 22.95 -7.43
C ALA A 592 -12.22 21.47 -7.04
N ILE A 593 -12.40 20.58 -8.03
CA ILE A 593 -12.62 19.15 -7.86
C ILE A 593 -11.46 18.29 -8.39
N SER A 594 -10.37 18.90 -8.87
CA SER A 594 -9.19 18.21 -9.43
C SER A 594 -7.94 18.32 -8.54
N GLY A 595 -8.09 18.61 -7.24
CA GLY A 595 -6.96 18.73 -6.31
C GLY A 595 -6.17 17.42 -6.10
N TYR A 596 -4.88 17.55 -5.77
CA TYR A 596 -3.95 16.43 -5.44
C TYR A 596 -3.88 16.13 -3.93
N GLU A 597 -4.90 16.55 -3.19
CA GLU A 597 -5.00 16.29 -1.75
C GLU A 597 -5.19 14.78 -1.51
N GLY A 598 -4.39 14.22 -0.61
CA GLY A 598 -4.44 12.81 -0.23
C GLY A 598 -4.76 12.63 1.25
N LYS A 599 -5.24 11.43 1.60
CA LYS A 599 -5.35 10.97 2.99
C LYS A 599 -4.72 9.59 3.13
N ASP A 600 -4.01 9.36 4.22
CA ASP A 600 -3.46 8.05 4.55
C ASP A 600 -4.48 7.22 5.31
N VAL A 601 -4.76 6.05 4.76
CA VAL A 601 -5.49 4.99 5.44
C VAL A 601 -4.58 3.76 5.52
N VAL A 602 -4.86 2.68 4.80
CA VAL A 602 -3.83 1.66 4.47
C VAL A 602 -2.90 2.18 3.38
N THR A 603 -3.45 2.94 2.44
CA THR A 603 -2.76 3.56 1.30
C THR A 603 -2.91 5.09 1.35
N HIS A 604 -2.07 5.80 0.62
CA HIS A 604 -2.22 7.24 0.40
C HIS A 604 -3.26 7.50 -0.70
N LYS A 605 -4.53 7.70 -0.31
CA LYS A 605 -5.66 7.80 -1.24
C LYS A 605 -5.93 9.25 -1.66
N PRO A 606 -6.18 9.53 -2.95
CA PRO A 606 -6.66 10.83 -3.36
C PRO A 606 -8.08 11.08 -2.81
N ILE A 607 -8.36 12.32 -2.40
CA ILE A 607 -9.66 12.69 -1.80
C ILE A 607 -10.71 13.00 -2.87
N LYS A 608 -10.30 13.72 -3.94
CA LYS A 608 -11.20 14.18 -5.00
C LYS A 608 -11.00 13.34 -6.26
N ASN A 609 -11.87 12.37 -6.47
CA ASN A 609 -11.70 11.31 -7.48
C ASN A 609 -12.72 11.43 -8.61
N TYR A 610 -12.83 12.63 -9.16
CA TYR A 610 -13.73 12.92 -10.27
C TYR A 610 -13.02 12.75 -11.60
N VAL A 611 -13.71 12.17 -12.58
CA VAL A 611 -13.28 12.14 -13.97
C VAL A 611 -14.34 12.75 -14.88
N ARG A 612 -13.90 13.39 -15.95
CA ARG A 612 -14.71 13.73 -17.12
C ARG A 612 -14.26 12.80 -18.23
N LEU A 613 -15.17 12.01 -18.79
CA LEU A 613 -14.83 11.05 -19.83
C LEU A 613 -15.50 11.43 -21.15
N ARG A 614 -14.78 11.17 -22.24
CA ARG A 614 -15.31 11.13 -23.60
C ARG A 614 -15.00 9.76 -24.20
N ASN A 615 -15.97 9.15 -24.89
CA ASN A 615 -15.72 7.89 -25.59
C ASN A 615 -14.75 8.14 -26.75
N VAL A 616 -13.75 7.26 -26.89
CA VAL A 616 -12.87 7.25 -28.07
C VAL A 616 -13.62 6.57 -29.20
N GLU A 617 -13.75 7.26 -30.34
CA GLU A 617 -14.30 6.67 -31.56
C GLU A 617 -13.40 5.51 -32.01
N ARG A 618 -14.04 4.38 -32.33
CA ARG A 618 -13.37 3.13 -32.69
C ARG A 618 -13.05 3.06 -34.17
#